data_AF-A0A9Q1RL62-F1
#
_entry.id   AF-A0A9Q1RL62-F1
#
_cell.length_a   1.000
_cell.length_b   1.000
_cell.length_c   1.000
_cell.angle_alpha   90.00
_cell.angle_beta   90.00
_cell.angle_gamma   90.00
#
_symmetry.space_group_name_H-M   'P 1'
#
loop_
_entity.id
_entity.type
_entity.pdbx_description
1 polymer ?
#
loop_
_entity_poly.entity_id
_entity_poly.type
_entity_poly.pdbx_seq_one_letter_code
_entity_poly.pdbx_strand_id
1 'polypeptide(L)'
;MEAAMGLMRRIPPKHTETALSALLTLLPHHSSDLLSQVDQPLQVLCDMDSGKEFILCEYNRDADSYRSPWSNKYHPPLEDAPQPSPELRKLEVEANEVFAIYCDQYYEGGISSVYMWEDESEGFVACFLIKKDGSKTGHGRRGYLQEGAWDAIHVIEVGPEEEEIVHYCLTSTVMLTLTTDNESSGSFNLSGSIRRQMSMKLSVSDGHLCNMGKMIEEMEGKLRNSLDQVYFGKTNEMVCTLRPPAELVQMKLPDS
;
A
#
# COMPACT_ATOMS: atom_id res chain seq x y z
N MET A 1 18.18 14.66 2.51
CA MET A 1 17.13 13.78 1.96
C MET A 1 17.65 12.39 1.57
N GLU A 2 18.59 12.27 0.63
CA GLU A 2 19.05 10.95 0.13
C GLU A 2 19.50 9.97 1.23
N ALA A 3 20.27 10.44 2.21
CA ALA A 3 20.71 9.62 3.34
C ALA A 3 19.54 9.15 4.23
N ALA A 4 18.51 9.99 4.43
CA ALA A 4 17.32 9.62 5.20
C ALA A 4 16.51 8.54 4.47
N MET A 5 16.32 8.68 3.16
CA MET A 5 15.70 7.64 2.32
C MET A 5 16.53 6.36 2.24
N GLY A 6 17.86 6.49 2.26
CA GLY A 6 18.78 5.37 2.38
C GLY A 6 18.63 4.62 3.71
N LEU A 7 18.41 5.35 4.81
CA LEU A 7 18.18 4.77 6.14
C LEU A 7 16.83 4.05 6.21
N MET A 8 15.74 4.67 5.73
CA MET A 8 14.41 4.05 5.74
C MET A 8 14.35 2.76 4.92
N ARG A 9 15.16 2.62 3.86
CA ARG A 9 15.28 1.38 3.08
C ARG A 9 16.07 0.26 3.78
N ARG A 10 16.78 0.56 4.88
CA ARG A 10 17.68 -0.38 5.57
C ARG A 10 17.23 -0.73 6.99
N ILE A 11 16.42 0.13 7.60
CA ILE A 11 15.82 -0.13 8.91
C ILE A 11 14.86 -1.32 8.79
N PRO A 12 14.81 -2.22 9.78
CA PRO A 12 13.81 -3.29 9.80
C PRO A 12 12.39 -2.69 9.67
N PRO A 13 11.55 -3.18 8.74
CA PRO A 13 10.24 -2.58 8.46
C PRO A 13 9.32 -2.44 9.68
N LYS A 14 9.48 -3.32 10.68
CA LYS A 14 8.78 -3.23 11.98
C LYS A 14 9.06 -1.95 12.76
N HIS A 15 10.17 -1.25 12.47
CA HIS A 15 10.58 -0.03 13.15
C HIS A 15 10.42 1.23 12.29
N THR A 16 9.78 1.12 11.11
CA THR A 16 9.59 2.24 10.18
C THR A 16 8.93 3.44 10.84
N GLU A 17 7.86 3.25 11.62
CA GLU A 17 7.13 4.35 12.27
C GLU A 17 8.02 5.10 13.29
N THR A 18 8.71 4.37 14.17
CA THR A 18 9.62 4.96 15.15
C THR A 18 10.80 5.66 14.48
N ALA A 19 11.34 5.07 13.42
CA ALA A 19 12.45 5.64 12.66
C ALA A 19 12.05 6.92 11.95
N LEU A 20 10.87 6.95 11.33
CA LEU A 20 10.34 8.13 10.68
C LEU A 20 10.06 9.24 11.70
N SER A 21 9.44 8.94 12.84
CA SER A 21 9.23 9.91 13.93
C SER A 21 10.55 10.54 14.41
N ALA A 22 11.60 9.73 14.57
CA ALA A 22 12.93 10.21 14.92
C ALA A 22 13.53 11.10 13.80
N LEU A 23 13.36 10.73 12.53
CA LEU A 23 13.82 11.54 11.40
C LEU A 23 13.08 12.88 11.29
N LEU A 24 11.77 12.91 11.54
CA LEU A 24 10.99 14.15 11.57
C LEU A 24 11.47 15.09 12.68
N THR A 25 11.85 14.54 13.83
CA THR A 25 12.43 15.31 14.94
C THR A 25 13.83 15.84 14.61
N LEU A 26 14.65 15.04 13.90
CA LEU A 26 16.02 15.40 13.53
C LEU A 26 16.08 16.37 12.33
N LEU A 27 15.14 16.24 11.39
CA LEU A 27 15.10 16.97 10.12
C LEU A 27 13.74 17.64 9.91
N PRO A 28 13.33 18.57 10.79
CA PRO A 28 11.99 19.16 10.74
C PRO A 28 11.71 19.89 9.42
N HIS A 29 12.74 20.46 8.79
CA HIS A 29 12.63 21.13 7.48
C HIS A 29 12.31 20.19 6.30
N HIS A 30 12.46 18.88 6.48
CA HIS A 30 12.15 17.88 5.45
C HIS A 30 10.90 17.06 5.80
N SER A 31 10.09 17.50 6.78
CA SER A 31 8.96 16.70 7.27
C SER A 31 7.96 16.35 6.18
N SER A 32 7.59 17.33 5.34
CA SER A 32 6.67 17.13 4.22
C SER A 32 7.23 16.15 3.18
N ASP A 33 8.51 16.29 2.83
CA ASP A 33 9.17 15.41 1.86
C ASP A 33 9.28 13.97 2.40
N LEU A 34 9.54 13.82 3.69
CA LEU A 34 9.71 12.51 4.33
C LEU A 34 8.38 11.77 4.46
N LEU A 35 7.31 12.47 4.88
CA LEU A 35 5.98 11.88 4.99
C LEU A 35 5.48 11.42 3.61
N SER A 36 5.60 12.28 2.60
CA SER A 36 5.15 11.97 1.24
C SER A 36 5.91 10.84 0.53
N GLN A 37 7.17 10.57 0.92
CA GLN A 37 8.00 9.54 0.28
C GLN A 37 8.07 8.23 1.05
N VAL A 38 7.69 8.21 2.34
CA VAL A 38 7.83 7.03 3.20
C VAL A 38 6.46 6.50 3.56
N ASP A 39 6.06 5.43 2.85
CA ASP A 39 4.83 4.71 3.17
C ASP A 39 4.93 4.05 4.56
N GLN A 40 3.84 4.16 5.32
CA GLN A 40 3.69 3.53 6.63
C GLN A 40 2.59 2.47 6.57
N PRO A 41 2.64 1.44 7.45
CA PRO A 41 1.53 0.50 7.59
C PRO A 41 0.20 1.24 7.80
N LEU A 42 -0.82 0.85 7.04
CA LEU A 42 -2.08 1.58 6.99
C LEU A 42 -2.85 1.41 8.31
N GLN A 43 -3.41 2.50 8.82
CA GLN A 43 -4.26 2.50 10.00
C GLN A 43 -5.73 2.62 9.59
N VAL A 44 -6.65 2.26 10.50
CA VAL A 44 -8.09 2.23 10.25
C VAL A 44 -8.80 3.04 11.32
N LEU A 45 -9.77 3.84 10.89
CA LEU A 45 -10.73 4.53 11.76
C LEU A 45 -12.16 4.13 11.36
N CYS A 46 -13.10 4.28 12.28
CA CYS A 46 -14.53 4.13 12.00
C CYS A 46 -15.18 5.51 11.86
N ASP A 47 -15.90 5.71 10.76
CA ASP A 47 -16.76 6.88 10.57
C ASP A 47 -18.06 6.67 11.35
N MET A 48 -18.24 7.46 12.39
CA MET A 48 -19.39 7.34 13.29
C MET A 48 -20.73 7.69 12.64
N ASP A 49 -20.73 8.48 11.55
CA ASP A 49 -21.95 8.87 10.86
C ASP A 49 -22.46 7.77 9.92
N SER A 50 -21.53 7.07 9.25
CA SER A 50 -21.87 5.99 8.31
C SER A 50 -21.80 4.60 8.94
N GLY A 51 -21.11 4.45 10.07
CA GLY A 51 -20.80 3.17 10.72
C GLY A 51 -19.79 2.31 9.97
N LYS A 52 -19.07 2.89 8.99
CA LYS A 52 -18.12 2.17 8.12
C LYS A 52 -16.67 2.48 8.49
N GLU A 53 -15.82 1.48 8.40
CA GLU A 53 -14.37 1.63 8.55
C GLU A 53 -13.76 2.30 7.31
N PHE A 54 -12.70 3.09 7.50
CA PHE A 54 -11.91 3.70 6.43
C PHE A 54 -10.43 3.76 6.79
N ILE A 55 -9.60 3.83 5.75
CA ILE A 55 -8.14 3.77 5.89
C ILE A 55 -7.56 5.18 6.03
N LEU A 56 -6.64 5.35 6.97
CA LEU A 56 -5.90 6.59 7.19
C LEU A 56 -4.62 6.61 6.36
N CYS A 57 -4.38 7.70 5.66
CA CYS A 57 -3.12 7.99 4.98
C CYS A 57 -2.85 9.51 4.99
N GLU A 58 -1.73 9.94 4.42
CA GLU A 58 -1.42 11.37 4.32
C GLU A 58 -2.39 12.11 3.39
N TYR A 59 -2.91 11.42 2.36
CA TYR A 59 -3.76 12.03 1.33
C TYR A 59 -5.19 12.37 1.79
N ASN A 60 -5.65 11.82 2.92
CA ASN A 60 -6.92 12.20 3.53
C ASN A 60 -6.72 12.93 4.87
N ARG A 61 -5.49 13.33 5.20
CA ARG A 61 -5.16 14.01 6.44
C ARG A 61 -5.14 15.53 6.24
N ASP A 62 -5.70 16.24 7.21
CA ASP A 62 -5.47 17.67 7.40
C ASP A 62 -5.23 17.94 8.89
N ALA A 63 -4.12 18.60 9.21
CA ALA A 63 -3.57 18.68 10.57
C ALA A 63 -3.54 17.29 11.27
N ASP A 64 -4.35 17.08 12.31
CA ASP A 64 -4.49 15.81 13.02
C ASP A 64 -5.85 15.12 12.78
N SER A 65 -6.56 15.54 11.73
CA SER A 65 -7.87 15.04 11.37
C SER A 65 -7.84 14.31 10.03
N TYR A 66 -8.72 13.32 9.88
CA TYR A 66 -8.78 12.50 8.66
C TYR A 66 -10.17 12.49 8.05
N ARG A 67 -10.24 12.71 6.73
CA ARG A 67 -11.49 12.72 5.97
C ARG A 67 -11.99 11.29 5.72
N SER A 68 -13.23 11.01 6.14
CA SER A 68 -13.93 9.78 5.78
C SER A 68 -14.37 9.82 4.32
N PRO A 69 -14.12 8.75 3.52
CA PRO A 69 -14.62 8.68 2.15
C PRO A 69 -16.15 8.45 2.11
N TRP A 70 -16.78 8.11 3.24
CA TRP A 70 -18.21 7.82 3.32
C TRP A 70 -19.02 9.09 3.62
N SER A 71 -18.77 9.74 4.75
CA SER A 71 -19.47 10.95 5.18
C SER A 71 -18.90 12.24 4.58
N ASN A 72 -17.70 12.18 3.99
CA ASN A 72 -16.91 13.34 3.56
C ASN A 72 -16.53 14.30 4.71
N LYS A 73 -16.56 13.83 5.96
CA LYS A 73 -16.24 14.65 7.14
C LYS A 73 -14.88 14.27 7.72
N TYR A 74 -14.25 15.24 8.34
CA TYR A 74 -13.00 15.06 9.06
C TYR A 74 -13.25 14.55 10.48
N HIS A 75 -12.36 13.66 10.94
CA HIS A 75 -12.38 13.09 12.29
C HIS A 75 -10.98 13.24 12.93
N PRO A 76 -10.84 14.00 14.03
CA PRO A 76 -11.85 14.87 14.66
C PRO A 76 -12.41 15.96 13.71
N PRO A 77 -13.56 16.59 14.04
CA PRO A 77 -14.11 17.65 13.20
C PRO A 77 -13.14 18.83 13.06
N LEU A 78 -13.00 19.33 11.84
CA LEU A 78 -12.14 20.46 11.51
C LEU A 78 -12.93 21.47 10.66
N GLU A 79 -12.80 22.75 10.97
CA GLU A 79 -13.38 23.84 10.18
C GLU A 79 -12.43 24.21 9.04
N ASP A 80 -12.98 24.54 7.87
CA ASP A 80 -12.25 24.95 6.66
C ASP A 80 -11.25 23.92 6.08
N ALA A 81 -11.45 22.64 6.36
CA ALA A 81 -10.66 21.55 5.78
C ALA A 81 -10.88 21.44 4.26
N PRO A 82 -9.85 21.09 3.47
CA PRO A 82 -9.98 20.92 2.03
C PRO A 82 -10.95 19.77 1.69
N GLN A 83 -11.78 19.98 0.67
CA GLN A 83 -12.70 18.97 0.16
C GLN A 83 -12.65 18.95 -1.37
N PRO A 84 -12.83 17.77 -1.99
CA PRO A 84 -12.93 17.70 -3.45
C PRO A 84 -14.17 18.46 -3.93
N SER A 85 -14.10 18.96 -5.16
CA SER A 85 -15.23 19.55 -5.86
C SER A 85 -16.43 18.59 -5.93
N PRO A 86 -17.68 19.08 -6.10
CA PRO A 86 -18.86 18.23 -6.16
C PRO A 86 -18.80 17.16 -7.27
N GLU A 87 -18.16 17.48 -8.40
CA GLU A 87 -17.99 16.56 -9.52
C GLU A 87 -16.98 15.45 -9.19
N LEU A 88 -15.80 15.84 -8.67
CA LEU A 88 -14.77 14.87 -8.26
C LEU A 88 -15.24 14.02 -7.08
N ARG A 89 -16.02 14.59 -6.15
CA ARG A 89 -16.61 13.85 -5.03
C ARG A 89 -17.59 12.79 -5.52
N LYS A 90 -18.37 13.05 -6.57
CA LYS A 90 -19.25 12.04 -7.16
C LYS A 90 -18.46 10.86 -7.72
N LEU A 91 -17.35 11.16 -8.41
CA LEU A 91 -16.42 10.15 -8.91
C LEU A 91 -15.76 9.36 -7.76
N GLU A 92 -15.35 10.04 -6.68
CA GLU A 92 -14.77 9.41 -5.49
C GLU A 92 -15.72 8.42 -4.81
N VAL A 93 -17.02 8.77 -4.72
CA VAL A 93 -18.05 7.87 -4.16
C VAL A 93 -18.20 6.62 -5.03
N GLU A 94 -18.31 6.79 -6.35
CA GLU A 94 -18.39 5.67 -7.30
C GLU A 94 -17.13 4.80 -7.26
N ALA A 95 -15.96 5.41 -7.14
CA ALA A 95 -14.68 4.71 -7.00
C ALA A 95 -14.65 3.85 -5.73
N ASN A 96 -15.12 4.37 -4.60
CA ASN A 96 -15.18 3.61 -3.35
C ASN A 96 -16.13 2.41 -3.46
N GLU A 97 -17.27 2.55 -4.15
CA GLU A 97 -18.21 1.46 -4.36
C GLU A 97 -17.62 0.34 -5.23
N VAL A 98 -17.04 0.71 -6.38
CA VAL A 98 -16.41 -0.26 -7.30
C VAL A 98 -15.19 -0.92 -6.66
N PHE A 99 -14.35 -0.14 -5.97
CA PHE A 99 -13.13 -0.65 -5.37
C PHE A 99 -13.40 -1.53 -4.13
N ALA A 100 -14.52 -1.33 -3.44
CA ALA A 100 -14.98 -2.27 -2.42
C ALA A 100 -15.33 -3.65 -3.02
N ILE A 101 -15.93 -3.70 -4.21
CA ILE A 101 -16.18 -4.95 -4.94
C ILE A 101 -14.85 -5.60 -5.35
N TYR A 102 -13.91 -4.82 -5.88
CA TYR A 102 -12.56 -5.30 -6.19
C TYR A 102 -11.87 -5.93 -4.96
N CYS A 103 -11.93 -5.24 -3.82
CA CYS A 103 -11.40 -5.72 -2.55
C CYS A 103 -12.04 -7.06 -2.16
N ASP A 104 -13.37 -7.19 -2.22
CA ASP A 104 -14.04 -8.45 -1.91
C ASP A 104 -13.62 -9.59 -2.85
N GLN A 105 -13.56 -9.34 -4.15
CA GLN A 105 -13.21 -10.35 -5.16
C GLN A 105 -11.77 -10.86 -5.07
N TYR A 106 -10.81 -9.96 -4.84
CA TYR A 106 -9.37 -10.29 -4.85
C TYR A 106 -8.81 -10.61 -3.47
N TYR A 107 -9.36 -9.99 -2.43
CA TYR A 107 -8.88 -10.15 -1.06
C TYR A 107 -9.78 -11.03 -0.21
N GLU A 108 -11.02 -11.31 -0.61
CA GLU A 108 -12.02 -12.05 0.18
C GLU A 108 -12.26 -11.32 1.52
N GLY A 109 -12.65 -10.05 1.42
CA GLY A 109 -12.79 -9.10 2.52
C GLY A 109 -11.52 -8.33 2.84
N GLY A 110 -11.59 -7.45 3.84
CA GLY A 110 -10.59 -6.41 4.08
C GLY A 110 -11.28 -5.05 4.10
N ILE A 111 -10.48 -3.99 4.17
CA ILE A 111 -10.96 -2.61 4.14
C ILE A 111 -10.35 -1.95 2.91
N SER A 112 -11.15 -1.16 2.20
CA SER A 112 -10.68 -0.34 1.10
C SER A 112 -11.14 1.10 1.27
N SER A 113 -10.37 2.05 0.77
CA SER A 113 -10.74 3.47 0.74
C SER A 113 -10.14 4.14 -0.48
N VAL A 114 -10.90 5.04 -1.08
CA VAL A 114 -10.46 5.86 -2.22
C VAL A 114 -10.63 7.33 -1.87
N TYR A 115 -9.57 8.12 -2.11
CA TYR A 115 -9.56 9.57 -1.92
C TYR A 115 -9.15 10.24 -3.22
N MET A 116 -9.86 11.29 -3.62
CA MET A 116 -9.54 12.08 -4.79
C MET A 116 -9.38 13.56 -4.42
N TRP A 117 -8.49 14.25 -5.13
CA TRP A 117 -8.29 15.68 -5.01
C TRP A 117 -7.80 16.27 -6.33
N GLU A 118 -8.08 17.54 -6.54
CA GLU A 118 -7.66 18.28 -7.73
C GLU A 118 -6.13 18.45 -7.74
N ASP A 119 -5.54 18.31 -8.93
CA ASP A 119 -4.14 18.69 -9.17
C ASP A 119 -4.05 20.14 -9.64
N GLU A 120 -2.92 20.80 -9.41
CA GLU A 120 -2.69 22.18 -9.86
C GLU A 120 -2.70 22.31 -11.40
N SER A 121 -2.53 21.20 -12.13
CA SER A 121 -2.33 21.13 -13.58
C SER A 121 -3.59 20.84 -14.40
N GLU A 122 -4.78 21.26 -13.92
CA GLU A 122 -6.11 20.94 -14.53
C GLU A 122 -6.46 19.43 -14.57
N GLY A 123 -5.72 18.60 -13.83
CA GLY A 123 -5.98 17.18 -13.64
C GLY A 123 -6.54 16.86 -12.26
N PHE A 124 -6.49 15.59 -11.88
CA PHE A 124 -6.77 15.15 -10.51
C PHE A 124 -5.89 13.98 -10.12
N VAL A 125 -5.78 13.73 -8.82
CA VAL A 125 -5.08 12.58 -8.28
C VAL A 125 -6.07 11.72 -7.52
N ALA A 126 -5.91 10.40 -7.64
CA ALA A 126 -6.70 9.41 -6.91
C ALA A 126 -5.78 8.47 -6.14
N CYS A 127 -6.04 8.33 -4.84
CA CYS A 127 -5.37 7.37 -3.97
C CYS A 127 -6.32 6.23 -3.62
N PHE A 128 -5.99 5.01 -4.06
CA PHE A 128 -6.71 3.79 -3.73
C PHE A 128 -5.91 2.98 -2.72
N LEU A 129 -6.58 2.55 -1.65
CA LEU A 129 -5.97 1.89 -0.51
C LEU A 129 -6.68 0.58 -0.23
N ILE A 130 -5.92 -0.48 0.05
CA ILE A 130 -6.45 -1.75 0.57
C ILE A 130 -5.65 -2.14 1.80
N LYS A 131 -6.35 -2.53 2.85
CA LYS A 131 -5.78 -3.18 4.02
C LYS A 131 -6.45 -4.51 4.26
N LYS A 132 -5.66 -5.58 4.30
CA LYS A 132 -6.09 -6.92 4.71
C LYS A 132 -5.27 -7.41 5.89
N ASP A 133 -5.94 -7.53 7.03
CA ASP A 133 -5.41 -8.20 8.22
C ASP A 133 -5.79 -9.69 8.19
N GLY A 134 -4.81 -10.54 7.93
CA GLY A 134 -4.93 -12.00 7.96
C GLY A 134 -4.70 -12.60 9.35
N SER A 135 -4.40 -11.79 10.37
CA SER A 135 -4.16 -12.24 11.75
C SER A 135 -5.48 -12.61 12.44
N LYS A 136 -6.56 -11.85 12.17
CA LYS A 136 -7.89 -12.05 12.78
C LYS A 136 -8.60 -13.33 12.33
N THR A 137 -8.29 -13.83 11.14
CA THR A 137 -8.80 -15.12 10.62
C THR A 137 -7.86 -16.29 10.97
N GLY A 138 -6.93 -16.07 11.92
CA GLY A 138 -5.76 -16.87 12.23
C GLY A 138 -6.03 -18.31 12.67
N HIS A 139 -6.22 -19.17 11.70
CA HIS A 139 -5.22 -20.18 11.38
C HIS A 139 -5.03 -20.06 9.87
N GLY A 140 -3.93 -19.45 9.40
CA GLY A 140 -3.56 -19.62 7.97
C GLY A 140 -3.62 -21.12 7.62
N ARG A 141 -3.70 -21.55 6.35
CA ARG A 141 -4.01 -22.96 5.99
C ARG A 141 -3.27 -24.07 6.78
N ARG A 142 -2.14 -23.77 7.42
CA ARG A 142 -1.32 -24.66 8.25
C ARG A 142 -1.31 -24.37 9.77
N GLY A 143 -2.03 -23.38 10.27
CA GLY A 143 -2.16 -23.08 11.71
C GLY A 143 -1.05 -22.25 12.35
N TYR A 144 0.03 -21.94 11.64
CA TYR A 144 1.24 -21.30 12.22
C TYR A 144 1.30 -19.77 12.08
N LEU A 145 0.34 -19.15 11.39
CA LEU A 145 0.33 -17.71 11.18
C LEU A 145 -0.08 -16.99 12.47
N GLN A 146 0.83 -16.21 13.05
CA GLN A 146 0.56 -15.36 14.21
C GLN A 146 0.14 -13.96 13.78
N GLU A 147 0.83 -13.40 12.78
CA GLU A 147 0.57 -12.06 12.25
C GLU A 147 0.70 -12.09 10.73
N GLY A 148 -0.28 -11.53 10.04
CA GLY A 148 -0.27 -11.38 8.59
C GLY A 148 -0.97 -10.10 8.20
N ALA A 149 -0.25 -9.16 7.60
CA ALA A 149 -0.81 -7.90 7.14
C ALA A 149 -0.39 -7.61 5.71
N TRP A 150 -1.35 -7.22 4.89
CA TRP A 150 -1.17 -6.71 3.54
C TRP A 150 -1.73 -5.30 3.46
N ASP A 151 -0.89 -4.36 3.05
CA ASP A 151 -1.27 -2.97 2.81
C ASP A 151 -0.89 -2.62 1.36
N ALA A 152 -1.86 -2.20 0.56
CA ALA A 152 -1.66 -1.73 -0.82
C ALA A 152 -2.04 -0.26 -0.93
N ILE A 153 -1.18 0.51 -1.59
CA ILE A 153 -1.33 1.95 -1.83
C ILE A 153 -1.10 2.20 -3.31
N HIS A 154 -2.10 2.74 -3.99
CA HIS A 154 -2.05 3.10 -5.41
C HIS A 154 -2.37 4.58 -5.56
N VAL A 155 -1.40 5.37 -5.99
CA VAL A 155 -1.58 6.79 -6.29
C VAL A 155 -1.54 6.95 -7.80
N ILE A 156 -2.63 7.47 -8.37
CA ILE A 156 -2.76 7.71 -9.81
C ILE A 156 -2.90 9.20 -10.03
N GLU A 157 -1.94 9.78 -10.73
CA GLU A 157 -2.03 11.13 -11.27
C GLU A 157 -2.72 11.05 -12.64
N VAL A 158 -3.81 11.77 -12.80
CA VAL A 158 -4.61 11.86 -14.02
C VAL A 158 -4.38 13.25 -14.61
N GLY A 159 -3.68 13.31 -15.75
CA GLY A 159 -3.39 14.55 -16.44
C GLY A 159 -4.62 15.17 -17.13
N PRO A 160 -4.47 16.34 -17.75
CA PRO A 160 -5.54 16.99 -18.49
C PRO A 160 -5.99 16.14 -19.69
N GLU A 161 -7.25 16.31 -20.08
CA GLU A 161 -7.82 15.65 -21.25
C GLU A 161 -7.48 16.42 -22.53
N GLU A 162 -6.74 15.78 -23.42
CA GLU A 162 -6.36 16.31 -24.74
C GLU A 162 -6.93 15.38 -25.82
N GLU A 163 -7.89 15.86 -26.60
CA GLU A 163 -8.51 15.06 -27.70
C GLU A 163 -9.04 13.68 -27.24
N GLU A 164 -9.77 13.64 -26.12
CA GLU A 164 -10.29 12.41 -25.47
C GLU A 164 -9.20 11.43 -24.98
N ILE A 165 -7.93 11.83 -25.00
CA ILE A 165 -6.81 11.04 -24.49
C ILE A 165 -6.28 11.69 -23.20
N VAL A 166 -6.07 10.85 -22.20
CA VAL A 166 -5.53 11.27 -20.90
C VAL A 166 -4.27 10.48 -20.58
N HIS A 167 -3.29 11.16 -19.99
CA HIS A 167 -2.10 10.54 -19.45
C HIS A 167 -2.30 10.18 -17.98
N TYR A 168 -2.11 8.90 -17.66
CA TYR A 168 -2.21 8.35 -16.31
C TYR A 168 -0.82 7.94 -15.82
N CYS A 169 -0.47 8.33 -14.60
CA CYS A 169 0.76 7.91 -13.94
C CYS A 169 0.42 7.20 -12.63
N LEU A 170 0.57 5.88 -12.58
CA LEU A 170 0.30 5.05 -11.41
C LEU A 170 1.60 4.75 -10.67
N THR A 171 1.67 5.13 -9.40
CA THR A 171 2.67 4.67 -8.43
C THR A 171 2.00 3.74 -7.43
N SER A 172 2.48 2.51 -7.32
CA SER A 172 1.93 1.50 -6.41
C SER A 172 2.97 1.00 -5.44
N THR A 173 2.63 0.97 -4.15
CA THR A 173 3.39 0.30 -3.11
C THR A 173 2.54 -0.81 -2.50
N VAL A 174 3.14 -2.00 -2.33
CA VAL A 174 2.58 -3.05 -1.48
C VAL A 174 3.54 -3.31 -0.33
N MET A 175 3.01 -3.33 0.89
CA MET A 175 3.70 -3.77 2.10
C MET A 175 3.13 -5.11 2.54
N LEU A 176 4.01 -6.04 2.88
CA LEU A 176 3.66 -7.35 3.39
C LEU A 176 4.44 -7.60 4.69
N THR A 177 3.72 -7.95 5.74
CA THR A 177 4.31 -8.46 6.99
C THR A 177 3.71 -9.82 7.31
N LEU A 178 4.57 -10.77 7.63
CA LEU A 178 4.22 -12.13 7.98
C LEU A 178 5.10 -12.58 9.16
N THR A 179 4.45 -12.95 10.25
CA THR A 179 5.07 -13.61 11.40
C THR A 179 4.43 -14.98 11.59
N THR A 180 5.25 -16.01 11.56
CA THR A 180 4.84 -17.38 11.89
C THR A 180 5.56 -17.85 13.13
N ASP A 181 4.89 -18.66 13.94
CA ASP A 181 5.50 -19.35 15.06
C ASP A 181 5.13 -20.82 15.03
N ASN A 182 6.14 -21.66 15.22
CA ASN A 182 6.03 -23.09 15.18
C ASN A 182 7.12 -23.69 16.08
N GLU A 183 6.75 -24.64 16.92
CA GLU A 183 7.64 -25.24 17.92
C GLU A 183 8.92 -25.85 17.29
N SER A 184 8.84 -26.39 16.09
CA SER A 184 9.98 -27.07 15.44
C SER A 184 10.92 -26.14 14.66
N SER A 185 10.41 -25.03 14.11
CA SER A 185 11.21 -24.08 13.32
C SER A 185 11.49 -22.76 14.05
N GLY A 186 10.88 -22.56 15.21
CA GLY A 186 10.89 -21.29 15.95
C GLY A 186 10.08 -20.19 15.25
N SER A 187 10.21 -18.99 15.79
CA SER A 187 9.58 -17.79 15.23
C SER A 187 10.32 -17.33 13.97
N PHE A 188 9.54 -17.06 12.94
CA PHE A 188 10.01 -16.51 11.66
C PHE A 188 9.22 -15.25 11.34
N ASN A 189 9.93 -14.17 11.03
CA ASN A 189 9.34 -12.91 10.59
C ASN A 189 9.90 -12.54 9.21
N LEU A 190 8.99 -12.11 8.34
CA LEU A 190 9.31 -11.60 7.02
C LEU A 190 8.45 -10.36 6.78
N SER A 191 9.10 -9.22 6.58
CA SER A 191 8.44 -7.94 6.40
C SER A 191 9.17 -7.07 5.38
N GLY A 192 8.43 -6.17 4.74
CA GLY A 192 9.00 -5.18 3.82
C GLY A 192 7.96 -4.63 2.84
N SER A 193 8.46 -3.96 1.80
CA SER A 193 7.62 -3.33 0.78
C SER A 193 8.25 -3.38 -0.61
N ILE A 194 7.42 -3.30 -1.63
CA ILE A 194 7.84 -3.12 -3.03
C ILE A 194 7.04 -1.98 -3.63
N ARG A 195 7.74 -1.01 -4.22
CA ARG A 195 7.15 0.10 -4.97
C ARG A 195 7.46 -0.03 -6.47
N ARG A 196 6.47 0.20 -7.32
CA ARG A 196 6.62 0.29 -8.79
C ARG A 196 5.80 1.44 -9.36
N GLN A 197 6.20 1.91 -10.53
CA GLN A 197 5.52 2.95 -11.27
C GLN A 197 5.21 2.49 -12.69
N MET A 198 4.10 2.94 -13.26
CA MET A 198 3.76 2.80 -14.67
C MET A 198 3.05 4.06 -15.19
N SER A 199 3.16 4.33 -16.49
CA SER A 199 2.43 5.42 -17.13
C SER A 199 1.78 4.94 -18.42
N MET A 200 0.56 5.40 -18.70
CA MET A 200 -0.23 5.00 -19.86
C MET A 200 -0.98 6.20 -20.44
N LYS A 201 -1.15 6.22 -21.76
CA LYS A 201 -2.05 7.17 -22.45
C LYS A 201 -3.27 6.39 -22.92
N LEU A 202 -4.44 6.74 -22.42
CA LEU A 202 -5.68 5.99 -22.67
C LEU A 202 -6.79 6.94 -23.07
N SER A 203 -7.68 6.48 -23.95
CA SER A 203 -8.91 7.20 -24.25
C SER A 203 -9.86 7.17 -23.05
N VAL A 204 -10.62 8.25 -22.86
CA VAL A 204 -11.60 8.38 -21.78
C VAL A 204 -12.98 7.80 -22.17
N SER A 205 -13.11 7.14 -23.32
CA SER A 205 -14.39 6.59 -23.81
C SER A 205 -15.11 5.67 -22.81
N ASP A 206 -14.34 4.89 -22.03
CA ASP A 206 -14.86 3.96 -21.02
C ASP A 206 -14.89 4.57 -19.59
N GLY A 207 -14.52 5.85 -19.46
CA GLY A 207 -14.42 6.58 -18.19
C GLY A 207 -13.11 6.35 -17.42
N HIS A 208 -12.77 7.31 -16.56
CA HIS A 208 -11.53 7.27 -15.77
C HIS A 208 -11.44 6.05 -14.83
N LEU A 209 -12.55 5.66 -14.18
CA LEU A 209 -12.55 4.53 -13.24
C LEU A 209 -12.18 3.21 -13.92
N CYS A 210 -12.65 2.98 -15.15
CA CYS A 210 -12.33 1.78 -15.91
C CYS A 210 -10.82 1.73 -16.24
N ASN A 211 -10.26 2.85 -16.68
CA ASN A 211 -8.83 2.97 -16.96
C ASN A 211 -7.98 2.77 -15.71
N MET A 212 -8.30 3.47 -14.63
CA MET A 212 -7.59 3.35 -13.35
C MET A 212 -7.67 1.95 -12.76
N GLY A 213 -8.85 1.31 -12.79
CA GLY A 213 -9.06 -0.04 -12.31
C GLY A 213 -8.19 -1.08 -13.04
N LYS A 214 -8.16 -1.03 -14.38
CA LYS A 214 -7.30 -1.92 -15.20
C LYS A 214 -5.82 -1.74 -14.87
N MET A 215 -5.37 -0.49 -14.68
CA MET A 215 -3.97 -0.21 -14.33
C MET A 215 -3.61 -0.76 -12.95
N ILE A 216 -4.49 -0.59 -11.95
CA ILE A 216 -4.29 -1.11 -10.59
C ILE A 216 -4.23 -2.64 -10.61
N GLU A 217 -5.19 -3.29 -11.27
CA GLU A 217 -5.26 -4.76 -11.36
C GLU A 217 -3.99 -5.34 -12.02
N GLU A 218 -3.52 -4.75 -13.12
CA GLU A 218 -2.27 -5.16 -13.77
C GLU A 218 -1.05 -4.96 -12.85
N MET A 219 -0.98 -3.81 -12.16
CA MET A 219 0.15 -3.50 -11.28
C MET A 219 0.19 -4.40 -10.05
N GLU A 220 -0.94 -4.63 -9.39
CA GLU A 220 -1.04 -5.55 -8.25
C GLU A 220 -0.62 -6.97 -8.65
N GLY A 221 -1.05 -7.45 -9.82
CA GLY A 221 -0.61 -8.75 -10.34
C GLY A 221 0.92 -8.85 -10.46
N LYS A 222 1.56 -7.81 -10.99
CA LYS A 222 3.04 -7.74 -11.10
C LYS A 222 3.72 -7.65 -9.73
N LEU A 223 3.17 -6.86 -8.81
CA LEU A 223 3.71 -6.68 -7.46
C LEU A 223 3.59 -7.97 -6.64
N ARG A 224 2.45 -8.66 -6.69
CA ARG A 224 2.23 -9.95 -6.03
C ARG A 224 3.24 -11.01 -6.50
N ASN A 225 3.44 -11.11 -7.81
CA ASN A 225 4.44 -12.03 -8.37
C ASN A 225 5.88 -11.66 -7.95
N SER A 226 6.19 -10.36 -7.87
CA SER A 226 7.50 -9.89 -7.41
C SER A 226 7.72 -10.21 -5.92
N LEU A 227 6.69 -10.01 -5.09
CA LEU A 227 6.72 -10.35 -3.67
C LEU A 227 6.99 -11.84 -3.49
N ASP A 228 6.24 -12.72 -4.15
CA ASP A 228 6.43 -14.17 -4.05
C ASP A 228 7.88 -14.61 -4.36
N GLN A 229 8.42 -14.11 -5.47
CA GLN A 229 9.79 -14.41 -5.89
C GLN A 229 10.85 -13.91 -4.89
N VAL A 230 10.67 -12.72 -4.33
CA VAL A 230 11.65 -12.15 -3.38
C VAL A 230 11.50 -12.79 -2.00
N TYR A 231 10.27 -12.84 -1.48
CA TYR A 231 9.94 -13.20 -0.10
C TYR A 231 10.07 -14.69 0.16
N PHE A 232 9.72 -15.55 -0.79
CA PHE A 232 9.75 -16.99 -0.61
C PHE A 232 10.79 -17.69 -1.49
N GLY A 233 11.23 -17.03 -2.58
CA GLY A 233 12.33 -17.51 -3.40
C GLY A 233 13.70 -17.03 -2.90
N LYS A 234 13.99 -15.73 -3.02
CA LYS A 234 15.34 -15.19 -2.81
C LYS A 234 15.81 -15.23 -1.35
N THR A 235 14.94 -14.94 -0.40
CA THR A 235 15.28 -15.06 1.03
C THR A 235 15.64 -16.51 1.40
N ASN A 236 14.88 -17.49 0.90
CA ASN A 236 15.13 -18.91 1.12
C ASN A 236 16.46 -19.35 0.49
N GLU A 237 16.74 -18.92 -0.75
CA GLU A 237 18.02 -19.13 -1.42
C GLU A 237 19.20 -18.58 -0.59
N MET A 238 19.05 -17.38 -0.01
CA MET A 238 20.08 -16.78 0.85
C MET A 238 20.32 -17.60 2.13
N VAL A 239 19.26 -18.03 2.82
CA VAL A 239 19.36 -18.87 4.02
C VAL A 239 20.06 -20.20 3.69
N CYS A 240 19.64 -20.86 2.61
CA CYS A 240 20.26 -22.10 2.14
C CYS A 240 21.72 -21.92 1.71
N THR A 241 22.11 -20.74 1.23
CA THR A 241 23.50 -20.45 0.86
C THR A 241 24.38 -20.25 2.09
N LEU A 242 23.87 -19.59 3.13
CA LEU A 242 24.59 -19.40 4.40
C LEU A 242 24.81 -20.72 5.15
N ARG A 243 23.83 -21.63 5.08
CA ARG A 243 23.92 -22.96 5.66
C ARG A 243 23.31 -24.00 4.70
N PRO A 244 24.13 -24.57 3.81
CA PRO A 244 23.66 -25.60 2.89
C PRO A 244 23.05 -26.79 3.62
N PRO A 245 21.89 -27.30 3.17
CA PRO A 245 21.36 -28.58 3.62
C PRO A 245 22.41 -29.68 3.48
N ALA A 246 22.45 -30.62 4.44
CA ALA A 246 23.45 -31.70 4.45
C ALA A 246 23.44 -32.55 3.16
N GLU A 247 22.29 -32.68 2.52
CA GLU A 247 22.08 -33.39 1.26
C GLU A 247 22.83 -32.76 0.08
N LEU A 248 23.02 -31.43 0.06
CA LEU A 248 23.74 -30.71 -0.99
C LEU A 248 25.27 -30.79 -0.84
N VAL A 249 25.77 -31.10 0.36
CA VAL A 249 27.21 -31.25 0.65
C VAL A 249 27.71 -32.61 0.14
N GLN A 250 26.87 -33.65 0.16
CA GLN A 250 27.23 -34.99 -0.30
C GLN A 250 27.47 -35.07 -1.82
N MET A 251 26.88 -34.18 -2.63
CA MET A 251 27.10 -34.16 -4.08
C MET A 251 28.42 -33.51 -4.53
N LYS A 252 29.21 -32.93 -3.60
CA LYS A 252 30.41 -32.14 -3.94
C LYS A 252 31.76 -32.82 -3.66
N LEU A 253 31.79 -34.13 -3.41
CA LEU A 253 33.05 -34.89 -3.41
C LEU A 253 33.22 -35.62 -4.75
N PRO A 254 33.97 -35.07 -5.72
CA PRO A 254 34.61 -35.91 -6.72
C PRO A 254 35.72 -36.70 -6.03
N ASP A 255 35.70 -38.03 -6.21
CA ASP A 255 36.79 -38.91 -5.81
C ASP A 255 38.11 -38.46 -6.48
N SER A 256 39.21 -38.63 -5.74
CA SER A 256 40.58 -38.23 -6.09
C SER A 256 41.11 -38.80 -7.40
#